data_AF-A0A674D0Q6-F1
#
_entry.id   AF-A0A674D0Q6-F1
#
_cell.length_a   1.000
_cell.length_b   1.000
_cell.length_c   1.000
_cell.angle_alpha   90.00
_cell.angle_beta   90.00
_cell.angle_gamma   90.00
#
_symmetry.space_group_name_H-M   'P 1'
#
loop_
_entity.id
_entity.type
_entity.pdbx_description
1 polymer ?
#
loop_
_entity_poly.entity_id
_entity_poly.type
_entity_poly.pdbx_seq_one_letter_code
_entity_poly.pdbx_strand_id
1 'polypeptide(L)'
;MAEDSESAASQQSLELDDQDTCGIDGDNEEENEHMQGSPGGDLGAKKKKKKQKRKKEKPSSGGAKSDSASDSQEIKVTNRSLSPSCSGPIPNQALCTCGDLTGFDRFKQYGLPMQKLQDIQRAMELLSCQGPAKSIDEATKHKYQFWDTQPVPKLNEVVTSHGPIEADKDNIRQEPYSLPQGFMWDTLDLSNADVLKELYTLLNENYVEDDDNMFRFDYSPSFLKWALRPPGWLPQWHCGVRVSSNKKLVGFISAIPADIHIYDTLKKMVEINFLCVHKKLRSKRVAPVLIREITRRVNLEGIFQAVYTAGVVLPKPVSTCRYWHRSLNPRKLVEVKFSHLSRNMTLQRTMKLYRLPDSTKTPGLRVMERRDVRQVTELLQKHMRRFQLAPSMGEEEVAHWFLPQDNIIDTFVVEGAGGVLTDFTSFYTLPSTVMHHPQHRSLKAAYSFYSVHTHTPLLDLMNDTLILAKLKGFDVFNALDLMENKVFLEKLKFGIGDGNLQYYLFNWKCPPMDPDMVGLVLQ
;
A
#
# COMPACT_ATOMS: atom_id res chain seq x y z
N MET A 1 -20.80 64.87 -30.77
CA MET A 1 -21.83 64.25 -31.63
C MET A 1 -21.77 62.77 -31.29
N ALA A 2 -22.56 62.20 -30.37
CA ALA A 2 -24.04 62.10 -30.38
C ALA A 2 -24.48 61.57 -31.76
N GLU A 3 -25.09 60.40 -31.93
CA GLU A 3 -26.14 59.73 -31.13
C GLU A 3 -26.31 58.25 -31.53
N ASP A 4 -27.11 57.57 -30.70
CA ASP A 4 -27.51 56.18 -30.61
C ASP A 4 -28.25 55.54 -31.79
N SER A 5 -28.28 54.20 -31.82
CA SER A 5 -29.53 53.44 -31.93
C SER A 5 -29.35 51.96 -31.53
N GLU A 6 -30.10 51.54 -30.50
CA GLU A 6 -30.29 50.17 -30.02
C GLU A 6 -31.02 49.27 -31.04
N SER A 7 -30.74 47.96 -31.00
CA SER A 7 -31.79 46.94 -31.04
C SER A 7 -31.29 45.62 -30.43
N ALA A 8 -32.17 44.98 -29.67
CA ALA A 8 -31.91 43.96 -28.67
C ALA A 8 -31.97 42.50 -29.18
N ALA A 9 -31.54 41.61 -28.27
CA ALA A 9 -31.98 40.22 -28.07
C ALA A 9 -31.36 39.10 -28.92
N SER A 10 -30.47 38.32 -28.33
CA SER A 10 -30.82 36.97 -27.79
C SER A 10 -29.61 36.32 -27.12
N GLN A 11 -29.68 36.19 -25.79
CA GLN A 11 -28.82 35.35 -24.97
C GLN A 11 -29.37 33.92 -24.97
N GLN A 12 -28.50 32.92 -25.15
CA GLN A 12 -28.75 31.55 -24.70
C GLN A 12 -27.59 31.10 -23.83
N SER A 13 -27.74 31.36 -22.53
CA SER A 13 -27.07 30.69 -21.43
C SER A 13 -27.65 29.30 -21.27
N LEU A 14 -26.83 28.26 -21.43
CA LEU A 14 -27.18 26.90 -21.02
C LEU A 14 -26.83 26.74 -19.54
N GLU A 15 -27.81 27.07 -18.69
CA GLU A 15 -27.91 26.55 -17.32
C GLU A 15 -28.26 25.06 -17.41
N LEU A 16 -27.54 24.21 -16.66
CA LEU A 16 -27.92 22.82 -16.44
C LEU A 16 -28.37 22.67 -15.00
N ASP A 17 -29.62 22.24 -14.88
CA ASP A 17 -30.43 22.15 -13.67
C ASP A 17 -29.80 21.29 -12.55
N ASP A 18 -29.72 21.89 -11.36
CA ASP A 18 -29.67 21.21 -10.07
C ASP A 18 -31.11 20.99 -9.58
N GLN A 19 -31.67 19.79 -9.83
CA GLN A 19 -32.85 19.31 -9.12
C GLN A 19 -32.69 17.82 -8.81
N ASP A 20 -32.45 17.53 -7.53
CA ASP A 20 -33.02 16.35 -6.86
C ASP A 20 -33.04 16.60 -5.35
N THR A 21 -34.17 17.13 -4.90
CA THR A 21 -34.58 17.24 -3.49
C THR A 21 -35.29 15.97 -3.06
N CYS A 22 -34.80 15.28 -2.04
CA CYS A 22 -35.54 14.37 -1.16
C CYS A 22 -34.90 14.53 0.22
N GLY A 23 -35.54 15.18 1.20
CA GLY A 23 -36.66 14.64 1.96
C GLY A 23 -36.12 14.18 3.32
N ILE A 24 -36.01 15.12 4.27
CA ILE A 24 -35.56 14.88 5.64
C ILE A 24 -36.80 14.53 6.46
N ASP A 25 -36.87 13.31 6.96
CA ASP A 25 -37.68 12.98 8.14
C ASP A 25 -36.73 12.76 9.31
N GLY A 26 -36.94 13.57 10.35
CA GLY A 26 -36.22 13.51 11.60
C GLY A 26 -36.85 12.50 12.56
N ASP A 27 -36.01 11.88 13.36
CA ASP A 27 -36.42 11.31 14.64
C ASP A 27 -35.40 11.73 15.70
N ASN A 28 -35.95 12.39 16.72
CA ASN A 28 -35.34 12.73 17.99
C ASN A 28 -34.98 11.45 18.75
N GLU A 29 -33.79 11.38 19.35
CA GLU A 29 -33.63 10.72 20.65
C GLU A 29 -32.73 11.55 21.56
N GLU A 30 -33.28 11.79 22.74
CA GLU A 30 -32.83 12.73 23.77
C GLU A 30 -31.60 12.24 24.53
N GLU A 31 -30.81 13.22 24.97
CA GLU A 31 -29.78 13.11 25.99
C GLU A 31 -30.36 12.65 27.34
N ASN A 32 -29.59 11.86 28.09
CA ASN A 32 -29.67 11.92 29.54
C ASN A 32 -28.30 11.70 30.17
N GLU A 33 -27.62 12.81 30.47
CA GLU A 33 -26.55 12.86 31.46
C GLU A 33 -27.16 12.86 32.87
N HIS A 34 -26.63 12.04 33.77
CA HIS A 34 -26.67 12.37 35.19
C HIS A 34 -25.34 12.15 35.90
N MET A 35 -25.06 13.15 36.72
CA MET A 35 -23.80 13.57 37.31
C MET A 35 -23.57 12.93 38.70
N GLN A 36 -22.31 12.93 39.09
CA GLN A 36 -21.77 13.08 40.46
C GLN A 36 -21.88 11.95 41.50
N GLY A 37 -20.73 11.69 42.14
CA GLY A 37 -20.65 11.15 43.50
C GLY A 37 -19.33 10.48 43.87
N SER A 38 -18.29 11.26 44.18
CA SER A 38 -17.25 10.86 45.18
C SER A 38 -17.57 11.60 46.48
N PRO A 39 -17.40 11.00 47.67
CA PRO A 39 -16.12 11.03 48.41
C PRO A 39 -15.88 9.68 49.15
N GLY A 40 -14.76 9.32 49.79
CA GLY A 40 -13.53 9.97 50.25
C GLY A 40 -12.97 9.12 51.41
N GLY A 41 -11.63 9.07 51.57
CA GLY A 41 -10.90 8.61 52.78
C GLY A 41 -10.87 7.09 53.04
N ASP A 42 -9.89 6.49 53.72
CA ASP A 42 -8.63 6.91 54.33
C ASP A 42 -7.89 5.62 54.80
N LEU A 43 -6.59 5.74 55.09
CA LEU A 43 -5.75 4.88 55.95
C LEU A 43 -5.28 3.49 55.49
N GLY A 44 -3.96 3.27 55.57
CA GLY A 44 -3.42 1.92 55.85
C GLY A 44 -1.98 1.60 55.47
N ALA A 45 -0.98 2.30 56.02
CA ALA A 45 0.42 1.88 55.96
C ALA A 45 0.69 0.63 56.85
N LYS A 46 1.51 -0.33 56.38
CA LYS A 46 2.67 -0.93 57.12
C LYS A 46 3.38 -2.12 56.42
N LYS A 47 4.66 -1.87 56.09
CA LYS A 47 5.89 -2.61 56.45
C LYS A 47 6.08 -4.14 56.20
N LYS A 48 7.14 -4.40 55.41
CA LYS A 48 8.34 -5.27 55.63
C LYS A 48 8.16 -6.79 55.89
N LYS A 49 8.82 -7.63 55.06
CA LYS A 49 10.08 -8.32 55.42
C LYS A 49 10.71 -9.21 54.31
N LYS A 50 11.96 -8.85 54.03
CA LYS A 50 13.19 -9.54 53.55
C LYS A 50 13.43 -11.03 53.92
N LYS A 51 13.97 -11.80 52.96
CA LYS A 51 15.10 -12.79 52.98
C LYS A 51 14.97 -13.76 51.78
N GLN A 52 15.95 -14.49 51.21
CA GLN A 52 17.42 -14.44 51.05
C GLN A 52 17.82 -15.71 50.23
N LYS A 53 18.58 -15.57 49.13
CA LYS A 53 19.75 -16.36 48.66
C LYS A 53 19.90 -17.90 48.88
N ARG A 54 20.25 -18.60 47.79
CA ARG A 54 21.41 -19.55 47.54
C ARG A 54 21.16 -20.22 46.16
N LYS A 55 21.99 -20.23 45.10
CA LYS A 55 23.43 -20.45 44.79
C LYS A 55 23.91 -21.90 44.91
N LYS A 56 24.24 -22.52 43.76
CA LYS A 56 25.25 -23.57 43.43
C LYS A 56 24.69 -24.54 42.36
N GLU A 57 25.42 -25.18 41.46
CA GLU A 57 26.77 -25.12 40.86
C GLU A 57 26.74 -26.21 39.77
N LYS A 58 27.51 -26.07 38.67
CA LYS A 58 27.79 -27.13 37.69
C LYS A 58 28.66 -28.24 38.31
N PRO A 59 28.86 -29.37 37.60
CA PRO A 59 30.16 -29.50 36.91
C PRO A 59 30.08 -30.09 35.49
N SER A 60 31.21 -29.93 34.80
CA SER A 60 31.56 -30.31 33.44
C SER A 60 32.28 -31.65 33.34
N SER A 61 32.22 -32.29 32.17
CA SER A 61 33.29 -33.04 31.48
C SER A 61 32.71 -33.54 30.15
N GLY A 62 33.38 -33.71 29.00
CA GLY A 62 34.77 -33.55 28.59
C GLY A 62 35.04 -34.49 27.39
N GLY A 63 35.47 -33.94 26.23
CA GLY A 63 36.18 -34.58 25.09
C GLY A 63 35.48 -35.73 24.32
N ALA A 64 35.92 -36.20 23.15
CA ALA A 64 36.70 -35.72 21.99
C ALA A 64 36.75 -36.90 20.97
N LYS A 65 36.79 -36.59 19.64
CA LYS A 65 37.22 -37.44 18.49
C LYS A 65 36.39 -38.71 18.17
N SER A 66 36.34 -39.28 16.97
CA SER A 66 36.66 -38.95 15.57
C SER A 66 36.09 -40.11 14.70
N ASP A 67 36.23 -40.00 13.39
CA ASP A 67 36.25 -41.07 12.37
C ASP A 67 35.01 -41.30 11.49
N SER A 68 35.31 -41.91 10.35
CA SER A 68 34.95 -41.57 8.98
C SER A 68 34.38 -42.76 8.20
N ALA A 69 34.10 -42.52 6.90
CA ALA A 69 33.76 -43.46 5.81
C ALA A 69 32.25 -43.78 5.69
N SER A 70 31.56 -43.30 4.64
CA SER A 70 31.62 -43.67 3.20
C SER A 70 31.01 -45.04 2.94
N ASP A 71 29.84 -45.08 2.28
CA ASP A 71 29.70 -45.91 1.09
C ASP A 71 28.59 -45.38 0.16
N SER A 72 28.82 -45.61 -1.12
CA SER A 72 28.06 -45.15 -2.28
C SER A 72 27.02 -46.19 -2.69
N GLN A 73 25.96 -45.79 -3.41
CA GLN A 73 25.50 -46.48 -4.62
C GLN A 73 24.31 -45.76 -5.28
N GLU A 74 24.55 -45.30 -6.52
CA GLU A 74 23.52 -45.04 -7.54
C GLU A 74 22.98 -46.38 -8.07
N ILE A 75 21.67 -46.49 -8.34
CA ILE A 75 21.16 -47.26 -9.50
C ILE A 75 19.96 -46.54 -10.14
N LYS A 76 20.02 -46.52 -11.47
CA LYS A 76 19.16 -45.96 -12.52
C LYS A 76 17.76 -46.61 -12.67
N VAL A 77 16.80 -45.73 -13.04
CA VAL A 77 15.87 -45.80 -14.20
C VAL A 77 14.89 -46.99 -14.32
N THR A 78 13.58 -46.70 -14.43
CA THR A 78 12.77 -47.02 -15.64
C THR A 78 11.31 -46.52 -15.56
N ASN A 79 10.85 -46.00 -16.71
CA ASN A 79 9.47 -45.62 -17.07
C ASN A 79 8.55 -46.86 -17.20
N ARG A 80 7.23 -46.69 -16.94
CA ARG A 80 6.18 -46.87 -17.97
C ARG A 80 4.75 -46.60 -17.47
N SER A 81 4.03 -45.93 -18.35
CA SER A 81 2.58 -45.67 -18.44
C SER A 81 1.75 -46.90 -18.82
N LEU A 82 0.48 -46.97 -18.39
CA LEU A 82 -0.76 -47.13 -19.21
C LEU A 82 -1.97 -47.61 -18.36
N SER A 83 -3.14 -47.01 -18.63
CA SER A 83 -4.53 -47.34 -18.22
C SER A 83 -5.18 -48.42 -19.14
N PRO A 84 -6.52 -48.72 -19.17
CA PRO A 84 -7.67 -48.68 -18.21
C PRO A 84 -8.56 -49.99 -18.19
N SER A 85 -9.66 -49.99 -17.39
CA SER A 85 -11.04 -50.51 -17.68
C SER A 85 -11.70 -51.61 -16.79
N CYS A 86 -13.00 -51.38 -16.50
CA CYS A 86 -14.15 -52.27 -16.13
C CYS A 86 -14.15 -52.99 -14.75
N SER A 87 -15.23 -53.26 -13.99
CA SER A 87 -16.70 -53.06 -14.01
C SER A 87 -17.26 -53.58 -12.63
N GLY A 88 -18.43 -53.09 -12.14
CA GLY A 88 -19.01 -53.35 -10.79
C GLY A 88 -19.52 -54.80 -10.49
N PRO A 89 -20.27 -55.10 -9.39
CA PRO A 89 -21.29 -54.28 -8.68
C PRO A 89 -21.31 -54.31 -7.10
N ILE A 90 -22.27 -53.54 -6.56
CA ILE A 90 -22.70 -53.09 -5.19
C ILE A 90 -23.24 -54.28 -4.31
N PRO A 91 -23.24 -54.32 -2.93
CA PRO A 91 -23.92 -53.32 -2.07
C PRO A 91 -23.47 -52.97 -0.62
N ASN A 92 -23.86 -51.73 -0.27
CA ASN A 92 -24.38 -51.16 1.00
C ASN A 92 -23.49 -50.68 2.18
N GLN A 93 -23.64 -49.35 2.40
CA GLN A 93 -23.73 -48.57 3.66
C GLN A 93 -22.45 -48.40 4.50
N ALA A 94 -21.98 -47.21 4.91
CA ALA A 94 -22.62 -45.89 5.04
C ALA A 94 -21.60 -44.75 4.78
N LEU A 95 -22.03 -43.71 4.07
CA LEU A 95 -21.29 -42.47 3.83
C LEU A 95 -22.12 -41.31 4.39
N CYS A 96 -21.58 -40.58 5.37
CA CYS A 96 -22.09 -39.25 5.74
C CYS A 96 -21.29 -38.20 4.95
N THR A 97 -22.05 -37.35 4.29
CA THR A 97 -21.73 -36.46 3.18
C THR A 97 -21.07 -35.14 3.59
N CYS A 98 -20.05 -34.72 2.84
CA CYS A 98 -19.64 -33.32 2.69
C CYS A 98 -20.61 -32.67 1.69
N GLY A 99 -21.39 -31.69 2.12
CA GLY A 99 -22.33 -30.95 1.28
C GLY A 99 -21.68 -29.72 0.65
N ASP A 100 -21.44 -29.77 -0.66
CA ASP A 100 -21.27 -28.61 -1.52
C ASP A 100 -22.65 -28.09 -1.98
N LEU A 101 -22.79 -26.76 -1.96
CA LEU A 101 -23.48 -25.91 -2.93
C LEU A 101 -24.78 -26.45 -3.58
N THR A 102 -25.89 -26.43 -2.86
CA THR A 102 -27.24 -26.28 -3.46
C THR A 102 -28.13 -25.40 -2.59
N GLY A 103 -27.97 -24.09 -2.70
CA GLY A 103 -28.90 -23.09 -2.15
C GLY A 103 -30.05 -22.73 -3.09
N PHE A 104 -30.33 -23.53 -4.12
CA PHE A 104 -31.36 -23.23 -5.14
C PHE A 104 -32.71 -23.97 -4.94
N ASP A 105 -32.83 -24.85 -3.95
CA ASP A 105 -34.06 -25.63 -3.72
C ASP A 105 -34.91 -25.16 -2.51
N ARG A 106 -34.69 -23.95 -2.00
CA ARG A 106 -35.56 -23.36 -0.96
C ARG A 106 -36.55 -22.28 -1.48
N PHE A 107 -36.72 -22.16 -2.79
CA PHE A 107 -37.70 -21.24 -3.41
C PHE A 107 -38.83 -21.95 -4.18
N LYS A 108 -38.84 -23.28 -4.26
CA LYS A 108 -39.94 -24.04 -4.90
C LYS A 108 -41.23 -24.13 -4.08
N GLN A 109 -41.27 -23.56 -2.87
CA GLN A 109 -42.45 -23.62 -2.01
C GLN A 109 -43.38 -22.40 -2.14
N TYR A 110 -42.99 -21.37 -2.90
CA TYR A 110 -43.83 -20.22 -3.21
C TYR A 110 -43.80 -19.99 -4.72
N GLY A 111 -44.87 -20.38 -5.43
CA GLY A 111 -44.95 -20.38 -6.90
C GLY A 111 -44.77 -19.01 -7.54
N LEU A 112 -43.54 -18.53 -7.64
CA LEU A 112 -43.17 -17.30 -8.33
C LEU A 112 -42.80 -17.62 -9.80
N PRO A 113 -43.34 -16.87 -10.77
CA PRO A 113 -43.10 -17.11 -12.20
C PRO A 113 -41.62 -16.92 -12.56
N MET A 114 -41.12 -17.78 -13.46
CA MET A 114 -39.70 -17.89 -13.85
C MET A 114 -39.06 -16.56 -14.31
N GLN A 115 -39.86 -15.64 -14.86
CA GLN A 115 -39.44 -14.28 -15.20
C GLN A 115 -39.04 -13.45 -13.98
N LYS A 116 -39.78 -13.54 -12.86
CA LYS A 116 -39.45 -12.81 -11.63
C LYS A 116 -38.18 -13.34 -10.96
N LEU A 117 -37.85 -14.62 -11.14
CA LEU A 117 -36.59 -15.19 -10.64
C LEU A 117 -35.38 -14.68 -11.45
N GLN A 118 -35.54 -14.58 -12.77
CA GLN A 118 -34.53 -13.98 -13.67
C GLN A 118 -34.39 -12.48 -13.43
N ASP A 119 -35.47 -11.77 -13.12
CA ASP A 119 -35.44 -10.36 -12.74
C ASP A 119 -34.82 -10.15 -11.36
N ILE A 120 -35.00 -11.07 -10.40
CA ILE A 120 -34.30 -11.06 -9.12
C ILE A 120 -32.82 -11.39 -9.30
N GLN A 121 -32.45 -12.32 -10.19
CA GLN A 121 -31.04 -12.58 -10.54
C GLN A 121 -30.39 -11.39 -11.25
N ARG A 122 -31.07 -10.78 -12.24
CA ARG A 122 -30.61 -9.53 -12.86
C ARG A 122 -30.56 -8.38 -11.86
N ALA A 123 -31.52 -8.29 -10.96
CA ALA A 123 -31.51 -7.29 -9.89
C ALA A 123 -30.37 -7.56 -8.91
N MET A 124 -30.05 -8.82 -8.57
CA MET A 124 -28.86 -9.18 -7.77
C MET A 124 -27.55 -8.92 -8.51
N GLU A 125 -27.50 -9.07 -9.83
CA GLU A 125 -26.35 -8.68 -10.66
C GLU A 125 -26.24 -7.16 -10.82
N LEU A 126 -27.35 -6.43 -10.89
CA LEU A 126 -27.42 -4.96 -10.94
C LEU A 126 -27.23 -4.30 -9.56
N LEU A 127 -27.59 -5.00 -8.48
CA LEU A 127 -27.34 -4.64 -7.07
C LEU A 127 -26.01 -5.18 -6.56
N SER A 128 -25.32 -6.01 -7.36
CA SER A 128 -23.90 -6.22 -7.15
C SER A 128 -23.24 -4.89 -7.48
N CYS A 129 -23.05 -4.08 -6.44
CA CYS A 129 -22.08 -3.01 -6.44
C CYS A 129 -20.76 -3.67 -6.80
N GLN A 130 -20.43 -3.75 -8.09
CA GLN A 130 -19.20 -4.35 -8.55
C GLN A 130 -18.08 -3.58 -7.84
N GLY A 131 -17.38 -4.27 -6.95
CA GLY A 131 -16.26 -3.71 -6.22
C GLY A 131 -15.22 -3.17 -7.21
N PRO A 132 -14.23 -2.40 -6.74
CA PRO A 132 -13.19 -1.91 -7.62
C PRO A 132 -12.47 -3.08 -8.31
N ALA A 133 -12.28 -2.98 -9.63
CA ALA A 133 -11.70 -4.04 -10.44
C ALA A 133 -10.27 -4.36 -9.98
N LYS A 134 -9.96 -5.65 -9.82
CA LYS A 134 -8.62 -6.13 -9.42
C LYS A 134 -7.82 -6.68 -10.58
N SER A 135 -8.49 -6.96 -11.70
CA SER A 135 -7.88 -7.42 -12.94
C SER A 135 -8.26 -6.54 -14.14
N ILE A 136 -7.46 -6.62 -15.21
CA ILE A 136 -7.73 -5.92 -16.47
C ILE A 136 -9.03 -6.42 -17.11
N ASP A 137 -9.32 -7.73 -17.00
CA ASP A 137 -10.54 -8.33 -17.55
C ASP A 137 -11.81 -7.83 -16.86
N GLU A 138 -11.75 -7.63 -15.54
CA GLU A 138 -12.84 -6.98 -14.79
C GLU A 138 -12.94 -5.51 -15.18
N ALA A 139 -11.81 -4.79 -15.21
CA ALA A 139 -11.77 -3.36 -15.54
C ALA A 139 -12.40 -3.06 -16.90
N THR A 140 -12.19 -3.92 -17.89
CA THR A 140 -12.75 -3.75 -19.24
C THR A 140 -14.29 -3.84 -19.27
N LYS A 141 -14.90 -4.49 -18.26
CA LYS A 141 -16.37 -4.60 -18.12
C LYS A 141 -16.97 -3.41 -17.34
N HIS A 142 -16.15 -2.64 -16.63
CA HIS A 142 -16.58 -1.49 -15.87
C HIS A 142 -16.71 -0.23 -16.74
N LYS A 143 -17.72 0.60 -16.44
CA LYS A 143 -17.86 1.96 -16.99
C LYS A 143 -17.28 2.97 -16.00
N TYR A 144 -16.28 3.74 -16.42
CA TYR A 144 -15.56 4.68 -15.55
C TYR A 144 -16.00 6.14 -15.78
N GLN A 145 -17.21 6.49 -15.36
CA GLN A 145 -17.81 7.82 -15.58
C GLN A 145 -16.89 9.01 -15.20
N PHE A 146 -16.12 8.89 -14.12
CA PHE A 146 -15.17 9.93 -13.72
C PHE A 146 -13.93 9.92 -14.61
N TRP A 147 -13.23 8.78 -14.72
CA TRP A 147 -11.96 8.69 -15.45
C TRP A 147 -12.11 8.92 -16.96
N ASP A 148 -13.28 8.64 -17.54
CA ASP A 148 -13.59 8.95 -18.94
C ASP A 148 -13.55 10.46 -19.25
N THR A 149 -13.65 11.31 -18.22
CA THR A 149 -13.56 12.78 -18.33
C THR A 149 -12.18 13.34 -18.00
N GLN A 150 -11.25 12.51 -17.53
CA GLN A 150 -9.92 12.92 -17.09
C GLN A 150 -8.90 12.75 -18.23
N PRO A 151 -7.79 13.52 -18.22
CA PRO A 151 -6.72 13.39 -19.20
C PRO A 151 -5.87 12.15 -18.90
N VAL A 152 -6.43 10.97 -19.13
CA VAL A 152 -5.76 9.66 -18.99
C VAL A 152 -6.06 8.80 -20.22
N PRO A 153 -5.15 7.92 -20.65
CA PRO A 153 -5.41 7.03 -21.78
C PRO A 153 -6.56 6.08 -21.47
N LYS A 154 -7.38 5.78 -22.48
CA LYS A 154 -8.46 4.78 -22.32
C LYS A 154 -7.88 3.38 -22.27
N LEU A 155 -8.58 2.44 -21.62
CA LEU A 155 -8.11 1.04 -21.49
C LEU A 155 -7.78 0.38 -22.84
N ASN A 156 -8.62 0.62 -23.85
CA ASN A 156 -8.48 0.03 -25.19
C ASN A 156 -7.53 0.81 -26.12
N GLU A 157 -6.97 1.93 -25.65
CA GLU A 157 -6.07 2.76 -26.45
C GLU A 157 -4.67 2.16 -26.48
N VAL A 158 -4.12 2.00 -27.69
CA VAL A 158 -2.72 1.62 -27.89
C VAL A 158 -1.89 2.89 -28.01
N VAL A 159 -1.15 3.20 -26.95
CA VAL A 159 -0.30 4.39 -26.87
C VAL A 159 1.08 4.05 -27.40
N THR A 160 1.46 4.65 -28.53
CA THR A 160 2.80 4.51 -29.14
C THR A 160 3.66 5.76 -29.00
N SER A 161 3.06 6.90 -28.66
CA SER A 161 3.73 8.19 -28.44
C SER A 161 3.93 8.47 -26.95
N HIS A 162 4.99 9.19 -26.59
CA HIS A 162 5.17 9.74 -25.25
C HIS A 162 4.92 11.26 -25.23
N GLY A 163 4.18 11.76 -24.24
CA GLY A 163 3.93 13.20 -24.06
C GLY A 163 2.66 13.55 -23.30
N PRO A 164 2.35 14.85 -23.13
CA PRO A 164 1.13 15.29 -22.48
C PRO A 164 -0.12 14.93 -23.29
N ILE A 165 -1.25 14.71 -22.61
CA ILE A 165 -2.54 14.39 -23.24
C ILE A 165 -3.29 15.68 -23.56
N GLU A 166 -3.38 16.57 -22.60
CA GLU A 166 -3.86 17.94 -22.74
C GLU A 166 -2.68 18.90 -22.62
N ALA A 167 -2.72 19.98 -23.42
CA ALA A 167 -1.78 21.08 -23.26
C ALA A 167 -1.96 21.77 -21.90
N ASP A 168 -0.87 22.37 -21.42
CA ASP A 168 -0.87 23.15 -20.19
C ASP A 168 -1.89 24.30 -20.30
N LYS A 169 -2.66 24.52 -19.23
CA LYS A 169 -3.79 25.48 -19.24
C LYS A 169 -3.34 26.81 -18.67
N ASP A 170 -3.49 27.88 -19.43
CA ASP A 170 -3.15 29.24 -18.98
C ASP A 170 -4.18 29.82 -18.00
N ASN A 171 -5.46 29.45 -18.15
CA ASN A 171 -6.53 29.94 -17.30
C ASN A 171 -7.03 28.85 -16.34
N ILE A 172 -6.58 28.93 -15.09
CA ILE A 172 -6.94 27.98 -14.03
C ILE A 172 -7.94 28.62 -13.09
N ARG A 173 -8.97 27.85 -12.72
CA ARG A 173 -9.99 28.26 -11.75
C ARG A 173 -9.35 28.64 -10.41
N GLN A 174 -9.55 29.90 -10.00
CA GLN A 174 -9.01 30.44 -8.75
C GLN A 174 -9.79 29.96 -7.51
N GLU A 175 -11.10 29.80 -7.65
CA GLU A 175 -11.96 29.37 -6.55
C GLU A 175 -11.99 27.84 -6.37
N PRO A 176 -12.08 27.33 -5.13
CA PRO A 176 -12.25 25.91 -4.89
C PRO A 176 -13.49 25.32 -5.57
N TYR A 177 -13.47 24.02 -5.83
CA TYR A 177 -14.68 23.32 -6.28
C TYR A 177 -15.75 23.28 -5.18
N SER A 178 -17.02 23.33 -5.59
CA SER A 178 -18.14 23.25 -4.66
C SER A 178 -18.21 21.88 -4.00
N LEU A 179 -18.37 21.88 -2.67
CA LEU A 179 -18.67 20.68 -1.89
C LEU A 179 -20.17 20.59 -1.61
N PRO A 180 -20.73 19.39 -1.39
CA PRO A 180 -22.10 19.25 -0.92
C PRO A 180 -22.33 20.03 0.38
N GLN A 181 -23.58 20.47 0.61
CA GLN A 181 -23.94 21.22 1.80
C GLN A 181 -23.54 20.47 3.08
N GLY A 182 -22.94 21.18 4.03
CA GLY A 182 -22.46 20.60 5.29
C GLY A 182 -21.03 20.08 5.26
N PHE A 183 -20.30 20.23 4.15
CA PHE A 183 -18.86 20.00 4.08
C PHE A 183 -18.10 21.31 3.80
N MET A 184 -16.84 21.35 4.21
CA MET A 184 -15.93 22.46 3.93
C MET A 184 -14.53 21.95 3.62
N TRP A 185 -13.82 22.69 2.78
CA TRP A 185 -12.41 22.47 2.53
C TRP A 185 -11.58 22.88 3.73
N ASP A 186 -10.54 22.12 3.99
CA ASP A 186 -9.50 22.45 4.96
C ASP A 186 -8.12 22.15 4.35
N THR A 187 -7.12 22.93 4.75
CA THR A 187 -5.73 22.70 4.37
C THR A 187 -4.99 22.30 5.63
N LEU A 188 -4.57 21.03 5.71
CA LEU A 188 -4.04 20.47 6.95
C LEU A 188 -2.62 20.98 7.21
N ASP A 189 -2.42 21.72 8.30
CA ASP A 189 -1.08 22.00 8.81
C ASP A 189 -0.56 20.84 9.65
N LEU A 190 0.28 20.00 9.04
CA LEU A 190 0.92 18.85 9.68
C LEU A 190 2.00 19.24 10.71
N SER A 191 2.28 20.53 10.88
CA SER A 191 3.11 21.03 11.98
C SER A 191 2.33 21.00 13.30
N ASN A 192 1.00 21.13 13.24
CA ASN A 192 0.14 20.99 14.40
C ASN A 192 -0.05 19.51 14.76
N ALA A 193 0.29 19.16 16.01
CA ALA A 193 0.19 17.79 16.50
C ALA A 193 -1.25 17.26 16.54
N ASP A 194 -2.24 18.12 16.77
CA ASP A 194 -3.65 17.73 16.83
C ASP A 194 -4.17 17.38 15.44
N VAL A 195 -3.87 18.21 14.43
CA VAL A 195 -4.25 17.97 13.03
C VAL A 195 -3.58 16.69 12.49
N LEU A 196 -2.32 16.47 12.83
CA LEU A 196 -1.61 15.24 12.47
C LEU A 196 -2.24 14.00 13.11
N LYS A 197 -2.69 14.11 14.36
CA LYS A 197 -3.38 13.03 15.07
C LYS A 197 -4.74 12.74 14.44
N GLU A 198 -5.48 13.77 14.01
CA GLU A 198 -6.73 13.59 13.27
C GLU A 198 -6.53 12.87 11.94
N LEU A 199 -5.49 13.27 11.18
CA LEU A 199 -5.13 12.60 9.93
C LEU A 199 -4.75 11.13 10.17
N TYR A 200 -3.94 10.88 11.19
CA TYR A 200 -3.59 9.53 11.63
C TYR A 200 -4.84 8.69 11.92
N THR A 201 -5.79 9.22 12.70
CA THR A 201 -7.04 8.53 13.02
C THR A 201 -7.87 8.26 11.76
N LEU A 202 -7.99 9.23 10.85
CA LEU A 202 -8.72 9.04 9.59
C LEU A 202 -8.12 7.88 8.79
N LEU A 203 -6.80 7.86 8.60
CA LEU A 203 -6.10 6.85 7.81
C LEU A 203 -6.19 5.45 8.45
N ASN A 204 -5.91 5.36 9.74
CA ASN A 204 -5.94 4.09 10.48
C ASN A 204 -7.35 3.45 10.48
N GLU A 205 -8.41 4.26 10.48
CA GLU A 205 -9.78 3.76 10.48
C GLU A 205 -10.36 3.53 9.08
N ASN A 206 -9.89 4.25 8.04
CA ASN A 206 -10.60 4.36 6.76
C ASN A 206 -9.74 4.22 5.50
N TYR A 207 -8.42 4.00 5.56
CA TYR A 207 -7.59 3.99 4.34
C TYR A 207 -7.62 2.64 3.61
N VAL A 208 -6.64 1.77 3.87
CA VAL A 208 -6.48 0.47 3.19
C VAL A 208 -6.66 -0.65 4.20
N GLU A 209 -7.56 -1.55 3.88
CA GLU A 209 -7.79 -2.81 4.59
C GLU A 209 -7.47 -3.94 3.62
N ASP A 210 -6.97 -5.05 4.15
CA ASP A 210 -6.94 -6.30 3.42
C ASP A 210 -8.38 -6.78 3.14
N ASP A 211 -8.54 -7.63 2.12
CA ASP A 211 -9.85 -8.14 1.69
C ASP A 211 -10.60 -8.87 2.81
N ASP A 212 -9.86 -9.44 3.77
CA ASP A 212 -10.38 -10.16 4.93
C ASP A 212 -10.58 -9.27 6.17
N ASN A 213 -10.25 -7.97 6.10
CA ASN A 213 -10.27 -7.00 7.19
C ASN A 213 -9.47 -7.42 8.45
N MET A 214 -8.44 -8.25 8.31
CA MET A 214 -7.57 -8.69 9.40
C MET A 214 -6.45 -7.69 9.71
N PHE A 215 -6.01 -6.90 8.72
CA PHE A 215 -4.87 -5.99 8.81
C PHE A 215 -5.21 -4.60 8.29
N ARG A 216 -4.77 -3.58 9.04
CA ARG A 216 -4.84 -2.17 8.60
C ARG A 216 -3.47 -1.53 8.68
N PHE A 217 -3.10 -0.73 7.69
CA PHE A 217 -1.85 0.02 7.76
C PHE A 217 -1.90 1.06 8.88
N ASP A 218 -0.87 1.03 9.72
CA ASP A 218 -0.70 1.91 10.87
C ASP A 218 0.43 2.91 10.57
N TYR A 219 0.12 3.90 9.71
CA TYR A 219 1.07 4.96 9.36
C TYR A 219 1.33 5.84 10.57
N SER A 220 2.48 5.69 11.23
CA SER A 220 2.79 6.50 12.41
C SER A 220 2.75 8.02 12.09
N PRO A 221 2.41 8.89 13.06
CA PRO A 221 2.45 10.35 12.85
C PRO A 221 3.81 10.86 12.33
N SER A 222 4.91 10.25 12.78
CA SER A 222 6.25 10.60 12.32
C SER A 222 6.49 10.13 10.88
N PHE A 223 5.97 8.96 10.50
CA PHE A 223 6.01 8.49 9.11
C PHE A 223 5.21 9.40 8.17
N LEU A 224 4.01 9.82 8.58
CA LEU A 224 3.20 10.77 7.81
C LEU A 224 3.93 12.10 7.61
N LYS A 225 4.61 12.61 8.64
CA LYS A 225 5.47 13.80 8.50
C LYS A 225 6.61 13.59 7.51
N TRP A 226 7.26 12.43 7.55
CA TRP A 226 8.34 12.08 6.63
C TRP A 226 7.83 11.98 5.18
N ALA A 227 6.73 11.26 4.94
CA ALA A 227 6.19 11.07 3.59
C ALA A 227 5.55 12.34 3.00
N LEU A 228 4.88 13.17 3.82
CA LEU A 228 4.09 14.32 3.33
C LEU A 228 4.88 15.64 3.29
N ARG A 229 6.10 15.69 3.83
CA ARG A 229 6.91 16.91 3.89
C ARG A 229 8.33 16.74 3.31
N PRO A 230 8.49 16.21 2.09
CA PRO A 230 9.79 16.21 1.41
C PRO A 230 10.19 17.64 0.98
N PRO A 231 11.47 17.91 0.69
CA PRO A 231 11.91 19.22 0.19
C PRO A 231 11.03 19.74 -0.95
N GLY A 232 10.63 21.02 -0.86
CA GLY A 232 9.73 21.63 -1.84
C GLY A 232 8.23 21.37 -1.64
N TRP A 233 7.81 20.62 -0.61
CA TRP A 233 6.40 20.42 -0.29
C TRP A 233 5.67 21.75 -0.06
N LEU A 234 4.39 21.77 -0.41
CA LEU A 234 3.54 22.95 -0.27
C LEU A 234 2.34 22.64 0.63
N PRO A 235 2.02 23.48 1.64
CA PRO A 235 0.90 23.23 2.55
C PRO A 235 -0.45 23.07 1.85
N GLN A 236 -0.69 23.84 0.79
CA GLN A 236 -1.92 23.78 0.01
C GLN A 236 -2.16 22.41 -0.63
N TRP A 237 -1.12 21.59 -0.81
CA TRP A 237 -1.26 20.23 -1.35
C TRP A 237 -1.72 19.19 -0.33
N HIS A 238 -1.87 19.56 0.95
CA HIS A 238 -2.49 18.72 1.97
C HIS A 238 -3.98 19.05 2.07
N CYS A 239 -4.77 18.48 1.16
CA CYS A 239 -6.17 18.81 0.99
C CYS A 239 -7.08 17.92 1.84
N GLY A 240 -7.82 18.54 2.78
CA GLY A 240 -8.79 17.89 3.65
C GLY A 240 -10.22 18.30 3.38
N VAL A 241 -11.15 17.42 3.71
CA VAL A 241 -12.59 17.71 3.77
C VAL A 241 -13.05 17.50 5.20
N ARG A 242 -13.68 18.53 5.76
CA ARG A 242 -14.32 18.49 7.08
C ARG A 242 -15.83 18.61 6.97
N VAL A 243 -16.52 18.04 7.95
CA VAL A 243 -17.94 18.31 8.17
C VAL A 243 -18.10 19.68 8.84
N SER A 244 -18.92 20.55 8.28
CA SER A 244 -19.05 21.95 8.71
C SER A 244 -19.59 22.11 10.12
N SER A 245 -20.47 21.20 10.57
CA SER A 245 -21.14 21.26 11.89
C SER A 245 -20.22 20.89 13.06
N ASN A 246 -19.47 19.79 12.95
CA ASN A 246 -18.62 19.27 14.04
C ASN A 246 -17.12 19.35 13.75
N LYS A 247 -16.72 19.92 12.60
CA LYS A 247 -15.33 20.03 12.13
C LYS A 247 -14.58 18.70 12.02
N LYS A 248 -15.28 17.56 12.00
CA LYS A 248 -14.64 16.24 11.88
C LYS A 248 -14.02 16.08 10.49
N LEU A 249 -12.76 15.63 10.44
CA LEU A 249 -12.07 15.27 9.20
C LEU A 249 -12.65 13.98 8.61
N VAL A 250 -13.07 14.03 7.35
CA VAL A 250 -13.77 12.92 6.67
C VAL A 250 -13.21 12.58 5.29
N GLY A 251 -12.28 13.38 4.77
CA GLY A 251 -11.57 13.10 3.53
C GLY A 251 -10.20 13.75 3.52
N PHE A 252 -9.24 13.12 2.86
CA PHE A 252 -7.88 13.62 2.69
C PHE A 252 -7.30 13.16 1.35
N ILE A 253 -6.49 14.01 0.74
CA ILE A 253 -5.61 13.69 -0.39
C ILE A 253 -4.37 14.56 -0.28
N SER A 254 -3.22 14.02 -0.67
CA SER A 254 -1.96 14.74 -0.64
C SER A 254 -1.24 14.71 -1.97
N ALA A 255 -0.46 15.77 -2.22
CA ALA A 255 0.51 15.81 -3.30
C ALA A 255 1.87 16.27 -2.77
N ILE A 256 2.95 15.70 -3.30
CA ILE A 256 4.33 16.11 -3.05
C ILE A 256 5.05 16.36 -4.38
N PRO A 257 6.02 17.29 -4.45
CA PRO A 257 6.73 17.52 -5.70
C PRO A 257 7.66 16.33 -5.99
N ALA A 258 7.78 15.98 -7.26
CA ALA A 258 8.75 14.99 -7.71
C ALA A 258 9.19 15.29 -9.14
N ASP A 259 10.50 15.30 -9.37
CA ASP A 259 11.07 15.31 -10.72
C ASP A 259 11.18 13.86 -11.19
N ILE A 260 10.42 13.49 -12.23
CA ILE A 260 10.33 12.12 -12.71
C ILE A 260 10.86 12.03 -14.14
N HIS A 261 11.78 11.10 -14.36
CA HIS A 261 12.16 10.64 -15.68
C HIS A 261 11.11 9.66 -16.19
N ILE A 262 10.52 9.98 -17.35
CA ILE A 262 9.63 9.12 -18.12
C ILE A 262 10.26 8.91 -19.49
N TYR A 263 10.79 7.71 -19.74
CA TYR A 263 11.67 7.41 -20.86
C TYR A 263 12.80 8.45 -20.94
N ASP A 264 12.90 9.19 -22.04
CA ASP A 264 13.95 10.19 -22.29
C ASP A 264 13.58 11.59 -21.74
N THR A 265 12.39 11.77 -21.18
CA THR A 265 11.91 13.09 -20.73
C THR A 265 11.99 13.21 -19.21
N LEU A 266 12.70 14.22 -18.73
CA LEU A 266 12.60 14.68 -17.34
C LEU A 266 11.45 15.68 -17.21
N LYS A 267 10.49 15.40 -16.33
CA LYS A 267 9.34 16.28 -16.11
C LYS A 267 9.12 16.48 -14.62
N LYS A 268 9.01 17.75 -14.22
CA LYS A 268 8.53 18.14 -12.90
C LYS A 268 7.03 17.85 -12.80
N MET A 269 6.67 17.02 -11.84
CA MET A 269 5.29 16.62 -11.58
C MET A 269 5.03 16.51 -10.08
N VAL A 270 3.84 16.04 -9.71
CA VAL A 270 3.54 15.71 -8.32
C VAL A 270 3.29 14.21 -8.14
N GLU A 271 3.70 13.66 -7.01
CA GLU A 271 3.26 12.35 -6.57
C GLU A 271 2.00 12.50 -5.71
N ILE A 272 0.93 11.80 -6.08
CA ILE A 272 -0.31 11.78 -5.31
C ILE A 272 -0.32 10.56 -4.40
N ASN A 273 -0.55 10.80 -3.10
CA ASN A 273 -0.65 9.73 -2.11
C ASN A 273 -1.75 10.03 -1.07
N PHE A 274 -2.09 9.04 -0.25
CA PHE A 274 -3.01 9.13 0.89
C PHE A 274 -4.44 9.60 0.54
N LEU A 275 -4.96 9.25 -0.64
CA LEU A 275 -6.36 9.48 -0.96
C LEU A 275 -7.27 8.61 -0.06
N CYS A 276 -7.86 9.23 0.96
CA CYS A 276 -8.71 8.57 1.93
C CYS A 276 -10.06 9.27 2.02
N VAL A 277 -11.14 8.49 1.97
CA VAL A 277 -12.49 8.96 2.25
C VAL A 277 -13.09 8.07 3.32
N HIS A 278 -13.68 8.70 4.33
CA HIS A 278 -14.36 8.01 5.41
C HIS A 278 -15.37 7.01 4.87
N LYS A 279 -15.42 5.78 5.43
CA LYS A 279 -16.18 4.65 4.87
C LYS A 279 -17.63 4.99 4.51
N LYS A 280 -18.32 5.70 5.41
CA LYS A 280 -19.72 6.15 5.24
C LYS A 280 -19.96 7.11 4.06
N LEU A 281 -18.92 7.73 3.51
CA LEU A 281 -19.02 8.74 2.45
C LEU A 281 -18.50 8.23 1.09
N ARG A 282 -17.97 7.01 1.01
CA ARG A 282 -17.36 6.48 -0.23
C ARG A 282 -18.34 6.38 -1.40
N SER A 283 -19.62 6.09 -1.14
CA SER A 283 -20.67 6.04 -2.17
C SER A 283 -21.16 7.43 -2.63
N LYS A 284 -20.77 8.52 -1.94
CA LYS A 284 -21.24 9.88 -2.22
C LYS A 284 -20.36 10.68 -3.19
N ARG A 285 -19.53 10.00 -3.99
CA ARG A 285 -18.66 10.63 -5.02
C ARG A 285 -17.73 11.75 -4.48
N VAL A 286 -17.33 11.67 -3.20
CA VAL A 286 -16.41 12.64 -2.58
C VAL A 286 -14.98 12.54 -3.15
N ALA A 287 -14.53 11.33 -3.47
CA ALA A 287 -13.18 11.10 -4.03
C ALA A 287 -12.94 11.85 -5.37
N PRO A 288 -13.85 11.79 -6.37
CA PRO A 288 -13.77 12.64 -7.57
C PRO A 288 -13.60 14.13 -7.28
N VAL A 289 -14.32 14.67 -6.29
CA VAL A 289 -14.25 16.10 -5.95
C VAL A 289 -12.90 16.44 -5.29
N LEU A 290 -12.39 15.56 -4.42
CA LEU A 290 -11.03 15.66 -3.86
C LEU A 290 -9.96 15.67 -4.95
N ILE A 291 -10.05 14.75 -5.92
CA ILE A 291 -9.10 14.66 -7.04
C ILE A 291 -9.13 15.95 -7.86
N ARG A 292 -10.32 16.46 -8.20
CA ARG A 292 -10.44 17.73 -8.95
C ARG A 292 -9.86 18.93 -8.20
N GLU A 293 -10.06 18.99 -6.89
CA GLU A 293 -9.52 20.08 -6.07
C GLU A 293 -7.99 19.99 -5.94
N ILE A 294 -7.40 18.83 -5.70
CA ILE A 294 -5.93 18.73 -5.67
C ILE A 294 -5.33 19.03 -7.04
N THR A 295 -5.95 18.56 -8.15
CA THR A 295 -5.52 18.92 -9.50
C THR A 295 -5.56 20.43 -9.72
N ARG A 296 -6.61 21.12 -9.25
CA ARG A 296 -6.68 22.59 -9.33
C ARG A 296 -5.54 23.26 -8.55
N ARG A 297 -5.28 22.83 -7.32
CA ARG A 297 -4.21 23.38 -6.47
C ARG A 297 -2.81 23.13 -7.04
N VAL A 298 -2.61 22.01 -7.71
CA VAL A 298 -1.35 21.66 -8.38
C VAL A 298 -1.19 22.47 -9.68
N ASN A 299 -2.26 22.60 -10.47
CA ASN A 299 -2.25 23.42 -11.68
C ASN A 299 -1.95 24.89 -11.39
N LEU A 300 -2.45 25.44 -10.27
CA LEU A 300 -2.14 26.83 -9.85
C LEU A 300 -0.64 27.09 -9.67
N GLU A 301 0.14 26.07 -9.35
CA GLU A 301 1.61 26.14 -9.24
C GLU A 301 2.32 25.89 -10.59
N GLY A 302 1.55 25.81 -11.69
CA GLY A 302 2.08 25.58 -13.04
C GLY A 302 2.48 24.13 -13.32
N ILE A 303 2.04 23.16 -12.51
CA ILE A 303 2.32 21.74 -12.70
C ILE A 303 1.04 21.05 -13.19
N PHE A 304 1.14 20.29 -14.29
CA PHE A 304 -0.05 19.70 -14.94
C PHE A 304 0.00 18.17 -15.04
N GLN A 305 1.05 17.55 -14.52
CA GLN A 305 1.25 16.10 -14.54
C GLN A 305 1.36 15.56 -13.11
N ALA A 306 0.98 14.30 -12.94
CA ALA A 306 1.13 13.61 -11.67
C ALA A 306 1.44 12.13 -11.87
N VAL A 307 2.06 11.52 -10.86
CA VAL A 307 2.25 10.06 -10.76
C VAL A 307 1.52 9.55 -9.51
N TYR A 308 0.91 8.37 -9.62
CA TYR A 308 0.23 7.76 -8.49
C TYR A 308 0.16 6.24 -8.66
N THR A 309 -0.07 5.54 -7.55
CA THR A 309 -0.27 4.10 -7.55
C THR A 309 -1.62 3.72 -6.96
N ALA A 310 -2.18 2.60 -7.40
CA ALA A 310 -3.37 2.03 -6.78
C ALA A 310 -3.32 0.50 -6.76
N GLY A 311 -3.91 -0.11 -5.73
CA GLY A 311 -4.12 -1.56 -5.66
C GLY A 311 -5.26 -2.05 -6.55
N VAL A 312 -6.01 -1.13 -7.16
CA VAL A 312 -7.15 -1.39 -8.05
C VAL A 312 -6.81 -0.96 -9.47
N VAL A 313 -7.47 -1.57 -10.45
CA VAL A 313 -7.25 -1.31 -11.88
C VAL A 313 -8.13 -0.15 -12.34
N LEU A 314 -7.49 0.89 -12.85
CA LEU A 314 -8.07 2.10 -13.41
C LEU A 314 -7.61 2.28 -14.87
N PRO A 315 -8.33 3.04 -15.71
CA PRO A 315 -7.86 3.40 -17.05
C PRO A 315 -6.69 4.40 -17.00
N LYS A 316 -5.51 4.15 -17.59
CA LYS A 316 -4.87 2.87 -17.96
C LYS A 316 -3.53 2.79 -17.21
N PRO A 317 -3.16 1.65 -16.59
CA PRO A 317 -1.88 1.54 -15.90
C PRO A 317 -0.72 1.56 -16.90
N VAL A 318 0.36 2.23 -16.51
CA VAL A 318 1.63 2.28 -17.24
C VAL A 318 2.44 1.01 -16.97
N SER A 319 2.39 0.51 -15.74
CA SER A 319 3.00 -0.76 -15.35
C SER A 319 2.25 -1.38 -14.18
N THR A 320 2.42 -2.69 -13.99
CA THR A 320 1.79 -3.48 -12.93
C THR A 320 2.86 -4.27 -12.21
N CYS A 321 3.13 -3.90 -10.96
CA CYS A 321 4.05 -4.62 -10.10
C CYS A 321 3.27 -5.50 -9.12
N ARG A 322 3.85 -6.61 -8.70
CA ARG A 322 3.24 -7.54 -7.74
C ARG A 322 4.00 -7.51 -6.43
N TYR A 323 3.27 -7.57 -5.32
CA TYR A 323 3.87 -7.69 -4.00
C TYR A 323 4.41 -9.09 -3.73
N TRP A 324 5.53 -9.15 -3.02
CA TRP A 324 6.18 -10.34 -2.53
C TRP A 324 6.50 -10.19 -1.05
N HIS A 325 6.37 -11.29 -0.31
CA HIS A 325 6.51 -11.30 1.14
C HIS A 325 7.54 -12.33 1.59
N ARG A 326 8.48 -11.90 2.42
CA ARG A 326 9.49 -12.76 3.04
C ARG A 326 9.26 -12.84 4.53
N SER A 327 8.89 -14.03 5.01
CA SER A 327 8.63 -14.28 6.44
C SER A 327 9.90 -14.22 7.30
N LEU A 328 10.04 -13.20 8.13
CA LEU A 328 11.15 -13.09 9.10
C LEU A 328 10.81 -13.76 10.44
N ASN A 329 9.53 -13.69 10.84
CA ASN A 329 8.97 -14.32 12.03
C ASN A 329 7.79 -15.24 11.67
N PRO A 330 8.04 -16.44 11.10
CA PRO A 330 6.96 -17.32 10.62
C PRO A 330 5.97 -17.74 11.70
N ARG A 331 6.42 -17.82 12.97
CA ARG A 331 5.55 -18.18 14.09
C ARG A 331 4.45 -17.15 14.28
N LYS A 332 4.82 -15.88 14.41
CA LYS A 332 3.83 -14.80 14.57
C LYS A 332 2.93 -14.68 13.34
N LEU A 333 3.50 -14.76 12.14
CA LEU A 333 2.74 -14.66 10.89
C LEU A 333 1.67 -15.74 10.72
N VAL A 334 1.96 -16.97 11.15
CA VAL A 334 0.96 -18.06 11.16
C VAL A 334 -0.09 -17.86 12.26
N GLU A 335 0.33 -17.43 13.46
CA GLU A 335 -0.59 -17.16 14.58
C GLU A 335 -1.62 -16.06 14.24
N VAL A 336 -1.18 -14.98 13.58
CA VAL A 336 -2.08 -13.89 13.15
C VAL A 336 -2.77 -14.13 11.81
N LYS A 337 -2.61 -15.33 11.22
CA LYS A 337 -3.17 -15.71 9.90
C LYS A 337 -2.73 -14.83 8.72
N PHE A 338 -1.61 -14.12 8.84
CA PHE A 338 -0.98 -13.43 7.71
C PHE A 338 -0.46 -14.45 6.67
N SER A 339 0.01 -15.60 7.14
CA SER A 339 0.49 -16.69 6.28
C SER A 339 -0.11 -18.02 6.71
N HIS A 340 -0.45 -18.87 5.75
CA HIS A 340 -0.93 -20.22 6.02
C HIS A 340 0.18 -21.26 5.89
N LEU A 341 0.12 -22.31 6.71
CA LEU A 341 0.98 -23.48 6.54
C LEU A 341 0.47 -24.30 5.35
N SER A 342 1.32 -24.56 4.36
CA SER A 342 0.99 -25.47 3.27
C SER A 342 0.76 -26.90 3.79
N ARG A 343 -0.04 -27.71 3.06
CA ARG A 343 -0.50 -29.06 3.47
C ARG A 343 0.61 -30.01 3.96
N ASN A 344 1.87 -29.81 3.55
CA ASN A 344 3.02 -30.67 3.90
C ASN A 344 4.10 -29.96 4.75
N MET A 345 3.78 -28.82 5.37
CA MET A 345 4.72 -28.03 6.17
C MET A 345 4.24 -27.91 7.61
N THR A 346 5.13 -28.27 8.55
CA THR A 346 4.93 -27.97 9.98
C THR A 346 5.50 -26.59 10.31
N LEU A 347 5.07 -26.02 11.44
CA LEU A 347 5.61 -24.73 11.91
C LEU A 347 7.14 -24.79 12.09
N GLN A 348 7.65 -25.87 12.71
CA GLN A 348 9.09 -26.07 12.90
C GLN A 348 9.86 -26.13 11.58
N ARG A 349 9.32 -26.83 10.58
CA ARG A 349 9.93 -26.91 9.23
C ARG A 349 9.94 -25.54 8.56
N THR A 350 8.86 -24.77 8.71
CA THR A 350 8.74 -23.40 8.18
C THR A 350 9.73 -22.46 8.84
N MET A 351 9.88 -22.52 10.17
CA MET A 351 10.91 -21.76 10.89
C MET A 351 12.32 -22.11 10.43
N LYS A 352 12.61 -23.40 10.20
CA LYS A 352 13.91 -23.85 9.68
C LYS A 352 14.14 -23.37 8.25
N LEU A 353 13.12 -23.43 7.39
CA LEU A 353 13.19 -22.98 6.00
C LEU A 353 13.55 -21.50 5.90
N TYR A 354 12.95 -20.66 6.75
CA TYR A 354 13.11 -19.22 6.71
C TYR A 354 14.20 -18.67 7.63
N ARG A 355 14.93 -19.53 8.34
CA ARG A 355 16.03 -19.14 9.21
C ARG A 355 17.09 -18.36 8.44
N LEU A 356 17.40 -17.17 8.93
CA LEU A 356 18.51 -16.34 8.48
C LEU A 356 19.69 -16.42 9.46
N PRO A 357 20.93 -16.19 8.99
CA PRO A 357 22.11 -16.00 9.85
C PRO A 357 21.92 -14.89 10.91
N ASP A 358 22.83 -14.87 11.88
CA ASP A 358 22.79 -13.88 12.99
C ASP A 358 23.70 -12.66 12.72
N SER A 359 24.55 -12.71 11.69
CA SER A 359 25.43 -11.61 11.28
C SER A 359 25.44 -11.48 9.75
N THR A 360 25.65 -10.25 9.28
CA THR A 360 25.82 -9.93 7.86
C THR A 360 27.17 -10.43 7.33
N LYS A 361 27.28 -10.58 6.01
CA LYS A 361 28.50 -11.08 5.35
C LYS A 361 29.27 -9.99 4.61
N THR A 362 28.59 -8.96 4.14
CA THR A 362 29.16 -7.91 3.31
C THR A 362 30.13 -7.06 4.15
N PRO A 363 31.42 -7.00 3.79
CA PRO A 363 32.40 -6.21 4.51
C PRO A 363 32.11 -4.71 4.30
N GLY A 364 32.32 -3.90 5.35
CA GLY A 364 32.10 -2.45 5.27
C GLY A 364 30.63 -2.02 5.32
N LEU A 365 29.69 -2.97 5.49
CA LEU A 365 28.27 -2.65 5.66
C LEU A 365 28.04 -1.93 6.99
N ARG A 366 27.55 -0.69 6.92
CA ARG A 366 27.23 0.14 8.09
C ARG A 366 26.01 1.01 7.83
N VAL A 367 25.50 1.64 8.88
CA VAL A 367 24.40 2.60 8.78
C VAL A 367 24.86 3.83 7.98
N MET A 368 23.98 4.37 7.15
CA MET A 368 24.23 5.61 6.41
C MET A 368 24.36 6.80 7.35
N GLU A 369 25.34 7.66 7.09
CA GLU A 369 25.56 8.88 7.84
C GLU A 369 25.43 10.12 6.93
N ARG A 370 25.33 11.31 7.53
CA ARG A 370 25.15 12.56 6.77
C ARG A 370 26.30 12.88 5.81
N ARG A 371 27.52 12.40 6.10
CA ARG A 371 28.67 12.53 5.20
C ARG A 371 28.55 11.73 3.90
N ASP A 372 27.68 10.72 3.90
CA ASP A 372 27.53 9.78 2.78
C ASP A 372 26.54 10.29 1.72
N VAL A 373 25.70 11.28 2.05
CA VAL A 373 24.58 11.78 1.21
C VAL A 373 25.03 12.06 -0.22
N ARG A 374 26.15 12.75 -0.42
CA ARG A 374 26.66 13.08 -1.75
C ARG A 374 27.02 11.84 -2.55
N GLN A 375 27.77 10.90 -1.98
CA GLN A 375 28.16 9.66 -2.66
C GLN A 375 26.94 8.78 -2.95
N VAL A 376 25.97 8.69 -2.03
CA VAL A 376 24.71 7.97 -2.24
C VAL A 376 23.89 8.61 -3.36
N THR A 377 23.85 9.94 -3.44
CA THR A 377 23.16 10.67 -4.52
C THR A 377 23.75 10.32 -5.88
N GLU A 378 25.08 10.33 -6.01
CA GLU A 378 25.78 9.96 -7.25
C GLU A 378 25.51 8.50 -7.66
N LEU A 379 25.56 7.56 -6.70
CA LEU A 379 25.24 6.15 -6.94
C LEU A 379 23.78 5.94 -7.37
N LEU A 380 22.85 6.58 -6.67
CA LEU A 380 21.42 6.50 -6.93
C LEU A 380 21.09 7.04 -8.33
N GLN A 381 21.57 8.24 -8.66
CA GLN A 381 21.33 8.83 -9.98
C GLN A 381 21.89 7.96 -11.12
N LYS A 382 23.08 7.37 -10.93
CA LYS A 382 23.65 6.45 -11.91
C LYS A 382 22.79 5.19 -12.09
N HIS A 383 22.26 4.65 -10.99
CA HIS A 383 21.40 3.48 -11.03
C HIS A 383 20.04 3.79 -11.67
N MET A 384 19.42 4.94 -11.34
CA MET A 384 18.10 5.34 -11.82
C MET A 384 18.01 5.54 -13.33
N ARG A 385 19.11 5.95 -13.98
CA ARG A 385 19.18 6.10 -15.45
C ARG A 385 18.93 4.82 -16.25
N ARG A 386 18.92 3.66 -15.61
CA ARG A 386 18.66 2.36 -16.24
C ARG A 386 17.17 2.10 -16.45
N PHE A 387 16.32 2.81 -15.71
CA PHE A 387 14.88 2.60 -15.69
C PHE A 387 14.17 3.66 -16.52
N GLN A 388 13.00 3.31 -17.04
CA GLN A 388 12.18 4.20 -17.86
C GLN A 388 11.25 5.08 -17.02
N LEU A 389 10.88 4.66 -15.81
CA LEU A 389 10.10 5.46 -14.88
C LEU A 389 10.86 5.56 -13.55
N ALA A 390 11.56 6.66 -13.31
CA ALA A 390 12.38 6.81 -12.11
C ALA A 390 12.41 8.26 -11.62
N PRO A 391 12.52 8.49 -10.29
CA PRO A 391 12.71 9.82 -9.76
C PRO A 391 14.14 10.32 -9.99
N SER A 392 14.27 11.62 -10.28
CA SER A 392 15.53 12.36 -10.28
C SER A 392 15.66 13.08 -8.96
N MET A 393 16.45 12.53 -8.03
CA MET A 393 16.60 13.09 -6.70
C MET A 393 17.87 13.96 -6.56
N GLY A 394 17.72 15.14 -5.95
CA GLY A 394 18.84 15.98 -5.51
C GLY A 394 19.40 15.56 -4.14
N GLU A 395 20.49 16.21 -3.70
CA GLU A 395 21.12 15.88 -2.40
C GLU A 395 20.18 16.12 -1.20
N GLU A 396 19.36 17.17 -1.24
CA GLU A 396 18.40 17.47 -0.16
C GLU A 396 17.30 16.40 -0.07
N GLU A 397 16.80 15.94 -1.21
CA GLU A 397 15.81 14.88 -1.29
C GLU A 397 16.40 13.54 -0.85
N VAL A 398 17.64 13.24 -1.28
CA VAL A 398 18.34 12.03 -0.82
C VAL A 398 18.56 12.07 0.69
N ALA A 399 18.92 13.22 1.25
CA ALA A 399 19.04 13.38 2.69
C ALA A 399 17.69 13.12 3.40
N HIS A 400 16.59 13.66 2.89
CA HIS A 400 15.26 13.48 3.48
C HIS A 400 14.78 12.03 3.41
N TRP A 401 14.93 11.39 2.25
CA TRP A 401 14.40 10.05 1.98
C TRP A 401 15.26 8.92 2.54
N PHE A 402 16.59 9.09 2.63
CA PHE A 402 17.50 7.99 2.97
C PHE A 402 18.22 8.14 4.30
N LEU A 403 18.28 9.33 4.92
CA LEU A 403 18.90 9.42 6.24
C LEU A 403 18.12 8.58 7.27
N PRO A 404 18.77 7.63 7.95
CA PRO A 404 18.08 6.72 8.85
C PRO A 404 17.31 7.45 9.96
N GLN A 405 16.05 7.09 10.12
CA GLN A 405 15.17 7.57 11.17
C GLN A 405 14.48 6.38 11.84
N ASP A 406 14.62 6.30 13.17
CA ASP A 406 14.11 5.17 13.94
C ASP A 406 12.62 4.92 13.70
N ASN A 407 12.30 3.68 13.30
CA ASN A 407 10.95 3.22 12.95
C ASN A 407 10.30 3.95 11.77
N ILE A 408 11.08 4.59 10.89
CA ILE A 408 10.60 5.20 9.64
C ILE A 408 11.37 4.62 8.47
N ILE A 409 12.67 4.91 8.37
CA ILE A 409 13.53 4.47 7.27
C ILE A 409 14.87 3.98 7.83
N ASP A 410 15.29 2.81 7.36
CA ASP A 410 16.59 2.23 7.65
C ASP A 410 17.40 2.18 6.35
N THR A 411 18.57 2.83 6.33
CA THR A 411 19.48 2.83 5.17
C THR A 411 20.87 2.41 5.60
N PHE A 412 21.46 1.51 4.83
CA PHE A 412 22.80 0.97 5.04
C PHE A 412 23.64 1.15 3.78
N VAL A 413 24.91 1.50 3.97
CA VAL A 413 25.89 1.71 2.91
C VAL A 413 27.03 0.70 3.07
N VAL A 414 27.64 0.34 1.95
CA VAL A 414 28.83 -0.52 1.89
C VAL A 414 30.02 0.36 1.58
N GLU A 415 30.91 0.49 2.57
CA GLU A 415 32.15 1.26 2.42
C GLU A 415 33.28 0.37 1.91
N GLY A 416 33.76 0.68 0.71
CA GLY A 416 34.90 0.03 0.07
C GLY A 416 36.26 0.59 0.54
N ALA A 417 37.32 0.17 -0.13
CA ALA A 417 38.67 0.66 0.16
C ALA A 417 38.77 2.17 -0.11
N GLY A 418 39.37 2.92 0.82
CA GLY A 418 39.56 4.36 0.70
C GLY A 418 38.33 5.21 1.05
N GLY A 419 37.29 4.64 1.66
CA GLY A 419 36.10 5.37 2.11
C GLY A 419 35.09 5.69 1.01
N VAL A 420 35.23 5.04 -0.15
CA VAL A 420 34.31 5.17 -1.29
C VAL A 420 33.15 4.21 -1.09
N LEU A 421 31.92 4.71 -1.23
CA LEU A 421 30.72 3.88 -1.18
C LEU A 421 30.52 3.16 -2.50
N THR A 422 30.28 1.86 -2.43
CA THR A 422 30.06 1.01 -3.61
C THR A 422 28.58 0.66 -3.77
N ASP A 423 27.93 0.33 -2.67
CA ASP A 423 26.57 -0.21 -2.65
C ASP A 423 25.78 0.43 -1.50
N PHE A 424 24.46 0.47 -1.61
CA PHE A 424 23.58 0.81 -0.49
C PHE A 424 22.23 0.12 -0.62
N THR A 425 21.54 -0.05 0.51
CA THR A 425 20.23 -0.67 0.60
C THR A 425 19.39 0.05 1.64
N SER A 426 18.10 0.22 1.36
CA SER A 426 17.15 0.84 2.28
C SER A 426 15.80 0.14 2.31
N PHE A 427 15.15 0.23 3.46
CA PHE A 427 13.78 -0.22 3.66
C PHE A 427 13.08 0.65 4.68
N TYR A 428 11.79 0.90 4.48
CA TYR A 428 10.98 1.67 5.41
C TYR A 428 10.10 0.78 6.29
N THR A 429 9.73 1.31 7.45
CA THR A 429 8.89 0.64 8.44
C THR A 429 7.45 1.06 8.23
N LEU A 430 6.58 0.08 7.94
CA LEU A 430 5.14 0.30 7.92
C LEU A 430 4.47 -0.82 8.72
N PRO A 431 4.10 -0.56 9.99
CA PRO A 431 3.41 -1.54 10.79
C PRO A 431 1.96 -1.68 10.32
N SER A 432 1.38 -2.85 10.62
CA SER A 432 -0.06 -3.08 10.45
C SER A 432 -0.69 -3.41 11.79
N THR A 433 -1.86 -2.83 12.06
CA THR A 433 -2.69 -3.21 13.21
C THR A 433 -3.34 -4.57 12.94
N VAL A 434 -3.21 -5.50 13.90
CA VAL A 434 -3.86 -6.82 13.83
C VAL A 434 -5.20 -6.74 14.52
N MET A 435 -6.28 -6.93 13.76
CA MET A 435 -7.64 -6.82 14.27
C MET A 435 -8.05 -8.10 15.02
N HIS A 436 -8.78 -7.94 16.12
CA HIS A 436 -9.46 -9.03 16.85
C HIS A 436 -8.58 -10.17 17.38
N HIS A 437 -7.25 -9.97 17.52
CA HIS A 437 -6.34 -10.98 18.04
C HIS A 437 -5.98 -10.74 19.52
N PRO A 438 -6.05 -11.75 20.41
CA PRO A 438 -5.91 -11.54 21.86
C PRO A 438 -4.48 -11.23 22.33
N GLN A 439 -3.45 -11.70 21.61
CA GLN A 439 -2.03 -11.57 22.01
C GLN A 439 -1.25 -10.56 21.17
N HIS A 440 -1.27 -10.73 19.84
CA HIS A 440 -0.61 -9.81 18.90
C HIS A 440 -1.53 -8.65 18.52
N ARG A 441 -1.07 -7.41 18.75
CA ARG A 441 -1.80 -6.18 18.37
C ARG A 441 -1.27 -5.51 17.11
N SER A 442 0.00 -5.73 16.79
CA SER A 442 0.67 -5.09 15.66
C SER A 442 1.62 -6.07 14.98
N LEU A 443 1.71 -5.96 13.66
CA LEU A 443 2.63 -6.67 12.79
C LEU A 443 3.65 -5.67 12.25
N LYS A 444 4.94 -5.87 12.53
CA LYS A 444 5.98 -4.94 12.06
C LYS A 444 6.49 -5.40 10.69
N ALA A 445 6.11 -4.69 9.63
CA ALA A 445 6.56 -5.00 8.27
C ALA A 445 7.63 -3.99 7.79
N ALA A 446 8.66 -4.51 7.15
CA ALA A 446 9.65 -3.73 6.41
C ALA A 446 9.24 -3.73 4.94
N TYR A 447 9.34 -2.60 4.26
CA TYR A 447 9.10 -2.47 2.83
C TYR A 447 10.40 -2.06 2.15
N SER A 448 10.84 -2.87 1.18
CA SER A 448 12.01 -2.58 0.35
C SER A 448 11.82 -1.23 -0.33
N PHE A 449 12.80 -0.33 -0.18
CA PHE A 449 12.77 0.98 -0.79
C PHE A 449 13.69 1.00 -2.01
N TYR A 450 14.95 1.42 -1.87
CA TYR A 450 15.93 1.35 -2.97
C TYR A 450 17.15 0.51 -2.58
N SER A 451 17.69 -0.22 -3.55
CA SER A 451 18.91 -1.00 -3.36
C SER A 451 19.79 -0.85 -4.58
N VAL A 452 20.94 -0.20 -4.39
CA VAL A 452 21.92 0.03 -5.45
C VAL A 452 23.13 -0.84 -5.19
N HIS A 453 23.49 -1.62 -6.20
CA HIS A 453 24.65 -2.50 -6.18
C HIS A 453 25.57 -2.23 -7.38
N THR A 454 26.87 -2.25 -7.14
CA THR A 454 27.93 -2.18 -8.15
C THR A 454 28.99 -3.24 -7.97
N HIS A 455 29.41 -3.52 -6.73
CA HIS A 455 30.45 -4.51 -6.42
C HIS A 455 29.85 -5.74 -5.73
N THR A 456 28.96 -5.52 -4.76
CA THR A 456 28.34 -6.60 -4.01
C THR A 456 27.20 -7.20 -4.84
N PRO A 457 27.15 -8.53 -5.07
CA PRO A 457 26.01 -9.13 -5.76
C PRO A 457 24.69 -8.79 -5.06
N LEU A 458 23.68 -8.34 -5.81
CA LEU A 458 22.37 -7.94 -5.25
C LEU A 458 21.77 -9.01 -4.33
N LEU A 459 21.95 -10.29 -4.65
CA LEU A 459 21.48 -11.40 -3.82
C LEU A 459 22.08 -11.38 -2.41
N ASP A 460 23.38 -11.11 -2.30
CA ASP A 460 24.10 -11.08 -1.02
C ASP A 460 23.73 -9.82 -0.23
N LEU A 461 23.65 -8.66 -0.91
CA LEU A 461 23.22 -7.40 -0.31
C LEU A 461 21.80 -7.50 0.26
N MET A 462 20.87 -8.09 -0.49
CA MET A 462 19.49 -8.29 -0.02
C MET A 462 19.39 -9.36 1.06
N ASN A 463 20.21 -10.41 1.02
CA ASN A 463 20.28 -11.36 2.12
C ASN A 463 20.72 -10.68 3.43
N ASP A 464 21.73 -9.80 3.37
CA ASP A 464 22.17 -9.02 4.52
C ASP A 464 21.12 -8.01 4.98
N THR A 465 20.38 -7.41 4.05
CA THR A 465 19.23 -6.54 4.35
C THR A 465 18.16 -7.29 5.16
N LEU A 466 17.83 -8.53 4.78
CA LEU A 466 16.90 -9.37 5.53
C LEU A 466 17.41 -9.73 6.93
N ILE A 467 18.72 -9.95 7.08
CA ILE A 467 19.34 -10.20 8.39
C ILE A 467 19.20 -8.94 9.27
N LEU A 468 19.49 -7.76 8.73
CA LEU A 468 19.34 -6.49 9.44
C LEU A 468 17.89 -6.22 9.87
N ALA A 469 16.92 -6.45 8.99
CA ALA A 469 15.51 -6.35 9.33
C ALA A 469 15.12 -7.36 10.44
N LYS A 470 15.58 -8.61 10.37
CA LYS A 470 15.33 -9.59 11.43
C LYS A 470 15.93 -9.15 12.77
N LEU A 471 17.15 -8.61 12.79
CA LEU A 471 17.81 -8.10 13.99
C LEU A 471 17.07 -6.89 14.59
N LYS A 472 16.45 -6.05 13.75
CA LYS A 472 15.59 -4.93 14.16
C LYS A 472 14.15 -5.35 14.57
N GLY A 473 13.88 -6.66 14.61
CA GLY A 473 12.62 -7.22 15.11
C GLY A 473 11.45 -7.10 14.14
N PHE A 474 11.70 -7.04 12.83
CA PHE A 474 10.65 -7.09 11.82
C PHE A 474 10.09 -8.51 11.68
N ASP A 475 8.79 -8.61 11.42
CA ASP A 475 8.08 -9.87 11.30
C ASP A 475 8.01 -10.37 9.84
N VAL A 476 7.93 -9.44 8.90
CA VAL A 476 7.87 -9.70 7.45
C VAL A 476 8.63 -8.62 6.70
N PHE A 477 9.22 -9.00 5.57
CA PHE A 477 9.87 -8.09 4.64
C PHE A 477 9.13 -8.14 3.30
N ASN A 478 8.63 -7.01 2.85
CA ASN A 478 7.83 -6.84 1.64
C ASN A 478 8.69 -6.22 0.55
N ALA A 479 8.52 -6.68 -0.68
CA ALA A 479 9.17 -6.11 -1.85
C ALA A 479 8.23 -6.18 -3.05
N LEU A 480 8.33 -5.22 -3.96
CA LEU A 480 7.69 -5.27 -5.27
C LEU A 480 8.67 -5.93 -6.26
N ASP A 481 8.13 -6.56 -7.31
CA ASP A 481 8.93 -7.16 -8.40
C ASP A 481 9.43 -6.13 -9.45
N LEU A 482 9.56 -4.87 -9.02
CA LEU A 482 10.12 -3.76 -9.80
C LEU A 482 11.65 -3.78 -9.82
N MET A 483 12.25 -3.00 -10.74
CA MET A 483 13.71 -2.96 -10.97
C MET A 483 14.30 -4.37 -11.15
N GLU A 484 15.43 -4.66 -10.53
CA GLU A 484 16.13 -5.95 -10.60
C GLU A 484 15.67 -6.93 -9.50
N ASN A 485 14.56 -6.65 -8.79
CA ASN A 485 14.21 -7.41 -7.59
C ASN A 485 13.94 -8.89 -7.88
N LYS A 486 13.41 -9.22 -9.07
CA LYS A 486 13.18 -10.60 -9.52
C LYS A 486 14.40 -11.51 -9.41
N VAL A 487 15.62 -10.95 -9.47
CA VAL A 487 16.88 -11.71 -9.35
C VAL A 487 17.03 -12.39 -7.99
N PHE A 488 16.50 -11.79 -6.91
CA PHE A 488 16.65 -12.29 -5.55
C PHE A 488 15.37 -12.87 -4.94
N LEU A 489 14.17 -12.49 -5.41
CA LEU A 489 12.90 -12.83 -4.76
C LEU A 489 12.76 -14.34 -4.51
N GLU A 490 12.82 -15.17 -5.56
CA GLU A 490 12.68 -16.62 -5.41
C GLU A 490 13.84 -17.24 -4.62
N LYS A 491 15.08 -16.81 -4.92
CA LYS A 491 16.31 -17.34 -4.30
C LYS A 491 16.35 -17.08 -2.79
N LEU A 492 15.88 -15.92 -2.37
CA LEU A 492 15.76 -15.55 -0.96
C LEU A 492 14.46 -16.00 -0.33
N LYS A 493 13.64 -16.81 -1.02
CA LYS A 493 12.41 -17.43 -0.51
C LYS A 493 11.31 -16.41 -0.20
N PHE A 494 11.18 -15.37 -1.00
CA PHE A 494 9.98 -14.55 -1.00
C PHE A 494 8.83 -15.39 -1.58
N GLY A 495 7.67 -15.32 -0.93
CA GLY A 495 6.42 -15.85 -1.44
C GLY A 495 5.65 -14.76 -2.18
N ILE A 496 4.93 -15.15 -3.22
CA ILE A 496 4.15 -14.18 -4.00
C ILE A 496 2.91 -13.75 -3.20
N GLY A 497 2.70 -12.45 -3.09
CA GLY A 497 1.49 -11.86 -2.54
C GLY A 497 0.31 -11.92 -3.50
N ASP A 498 -0.86 -11.62 -2.96
CA ASP A 498 -2.14 -11.46 -3.66
C ASP A 498 -2.33 -10.02 -4.21
N GLY A 499 -1.69 -9.03 -3.60
CA GLY A 499 -1.75 -7.63 -4.02
C GLY A 499 -0.92 -7.33 -5.28
N ASN A 500 -1.55 -6.64 -6.23
CA ASN A 500 -0.87 -5.92 -7.31
C ASN A 500 -0.85 -4.42 -7.01
N LEU A 501 0.21 -3.74 -7.41
CA LEU A 501 0.33 -2.30 -7.39
C LEU A 501 0.45 -1.78 -8.82
N GLN A 502 -0.54 -0.99 -9.23
CA GLN A 502 -0.64 -0.41 -10.55
C GLN A 502 -0.05 1.00 -10.55
N TYR A 503 0.80 1.33 -11.52
CA TYR A 503 1.39 2.65 -11.68
C TYR A 503 0.65 3.45 -12.75
N TYR A 504 0.37 4.73 -12.46
CA TYR A 504 -0.38 5.61 -13.34
C TYR A 504 0.31 6.95 -13.49
N LEU A 505 0.11 7.56 -14.66
CA LEU A 505 0.48 8.93 -14.93
C LEU A 505 -0.77 9.72 -15.31
N PHE A 506 -0.95 10.88 -14.68
CA PHE A 506 -2.02 11.82 -14.97
C PHE A 506 -1.54 12.86 -15.99
N ASN A 507 -2.36 13.12 -17.01
CA ASN A 507 -2.06 14.02 -18.12
C ASN A 507 -0.74 13.72 -18.85
N TRP A 508 -0.39 12.44 -18.91
CA TRP A 508 0.77 11.96 -19.66
C TRP A 508 0.45 10.60 -20.26
N LYS A 509 0.69 10.46 -21.56
CA LYS A 509 0.60 9.19 -22.28
C LYS A 509 2.00 8.68 -22.55
N CYS A 510 2.22 7.39 -22.34
CA CYS A 510 3.42 6.69 -22.76
C CYS A 510 3.10 5.20 -23.01
N PRO A 511 3.97 4.49 -23.75
CA PRO A 511 3.81 3.04 -23.90
C PRO A 511 3.90 2.33 -22.55
N PRO A 512 3.18 1.20 -22.37
CA PRO A 512 3.30 0.40 -21.17
C PRO A 512 4.73 -0.13 -21.02
N MET A 513 5.17 -0.31 -19.78
CA MET A 513 6.51 -0.78 -19.45
C MET A 513 6.45 -1.99 -18.53
N ASP A 514 7.42 -2.89 -18.69
CA ASP A 514 7.58 -4.03 -17.82
C ASP A 514 8.03 -3.58 -16.41
N PRO A 515 7.69 -4.34 -15.35
CA PRO A 515 8.00 -3.96 -13.97
C PRO A 515 9.49 -3.70 -13.70
N ASP A 516 10.37 -4.40 -14.42
CA ASP A 516 11.83 -4.24 -14.32
C ASP A 516 12.33 -2.89 -14.84
N MET A 517 11.53 -2.20 -15.66
CA MET A 517 11.80 -0.84 -16.14
C MET A 517 11.25 0.25 -15.23
N VAL A 518 10.54 -0.12 -14.15
CA VAL A 518 10.02 0.81 -13.13
C VAL A 518 11.03 0.96 -12.00
N GLY A 519 11.58 2.16 -11.89
CA GLY A 519 12.51 2.60 -10.84
C GLY A 519 11.85 3.50 -9.79
N LEU A 520 10.52 3.53 -9.67
CA LEU A 520 9.79 4.41 -8.77
C LEU A 520 9.12 3.62 -7.63
N VAL A 521 9.44 3.96 -6.39
CA VAL A 521 8.83 3.38 -5.19
C VAL A 521 8.12 4.46 -4.39
N LEU A 522 6.81 4.31 -4.20
CA LEU A 522 5.96 5.22 -3.41
C LEU A 522 5.76 4.67 -2.00
N GLN A 523 5.54 5.56 -1.02
CA GLN A 523 5.47 5.21 0.41
C GLN A 523 4.13 4.63 0.84
#